data_AF-A0A7X7FP34-F1
#
_entry.id   AF-A0A7X7FP34-F1
#
_cell.length_a   1.000
_cell.length_b   1.000
_cell.length_c   1.000
_cell.angle_alpha   90.00
_cell.angle_beta   90.00
_cell.angle_gamma   90.00
#
_symmetry.space_group_name_H-M   'P 1'
#
loop_
_entity.id
_entity.type
_entity.pdbx_description
1 polymer ?
#
loop_
_entity_poly.entity_id
_entity_poly.type
_entity_poly.pdbx_seq_one_letter_code
_entity_poly.pdbx_strand_id
1 'polypeptide(L)'
;MTAELNKNEQVAPGHITSIGVLCSRLMWTVFGPLLFAFLVYTIAANSSGWFTSIDACYAAVLIAMIACRWHEQRSGSATTISGQPATQAHFRRYAVILALLGMTVWLISNILGNHLLG
;
A
#
# COMPACT_ATOMS: atom_id res chain seq x y z
N MET A 1 13.84 -42.52 -11.12
CA MET A 1 14.60 -41.33 -11.57
C MET A 1 13.69 -40.37 -12.35
N THR A 2 12.55 -39.97 -11.76
CA THR A 2 11.53 -39.13 -12.43
C THR A 2 10.82 -38.15 -11.48
N ALA A 3 10.89 -38.36 -10.16
CA ALA A 3 10.29 -37.45 -9.16
C ALA A 3 11.18 -36.23 -8.83
N GLU A 4 12.50 -36.32 -9.01
CA GLU A 4 13.46 -35.25 -8.70
C GLU A 4 13.55 -34.17 -9.79
N LEU A 5 13.11 -34.46 -11.03
CA LEU A 5 13.20 -33.51 -12.15
C LEU A 5 12.09 -32.44 -12.16
N ASN A 6 11.02 -32.63 -11.38
CA ASN A 6 9.92 -31.65 -11.28
C ASN A 6 10.17 -30.57 -10.21
N LYS A 7 11.21 -30.72 -9.38
CA LYS A 7 11.53 -29.75 -8.32
C LYS A 7 12.28 -28.51 -8.82
N ASN A 8 12.72 -28.54 -10.09
CA ASN A 8 13.61 -27.58 -10.71
C ASN A 8 12.97 -26.77 -11.84
N GLU A 9 11.66 -26.88 -12.07
CA GLU A 9 10.92 -25.79 -12.73
C GLU A 9 10.80 -24.62 -11.75
N GLN A 10 11.95 -24.00 -11.50
CA GLN A 10 12.04 -22.66 -10.98
C GLN A 10 11.24 -21.80 -11.96
N VAL A 11 10.02 -21.44 -11.56
CA VAL A 11 9.19 -20.45 -12.26
C VAL A 11 10.10 -19.24 -12.48
N ALA A 12 10.56 -19.07 -13.72
CA ALA A 12 11.46 -17.98 -14.07
C ALA A 12 10.85 -16.68 -13.53
N PRO A 13 11.60 -15.84 -12.81
CA PRO A 13 11.05 -14.62 -12.25
C PRO A 13 10.39 -13.84 -13.38
N GLY A 14 9.07 -13.60 -13.25
CA GLY A 14 8.26 -13.01 -14.30
C GLY A 14 8.92 -11.73 -14.80
N HIS A 15 9.30 -11.72 -16.07
CA HIS A 15 9.93 -10.56 -16.70
C HIS A 15 8.99 -9.36 -16.55
N ILE A 16 9.46 -8.25 -15.97
CA ILE A 16 8.65 -7.04 -15.77
C ILE A 16 8.45 -6.39 -17.15
N THR A 17 7.43 -6.84 -17.89
CA THR A 17 7.17 -6.44 -19.28
C THR A 17 6.29 -5.20 -19.42
N SER A 18 5.98 -4.47 -18.33
CA SER A 18 5.10 -3.30 -18.40
C SER A 18 5.49 -2.18 -17.42
N ILE A 19 5.65 -0.97 -17.97
CA ILE A 19 5.81 0.29 -17.22
C ILE A 19 4.69 0.49 -16.18
N GLY A 20 3.47 0.03 -16.48
CA GLY A 20 2.34 0.12 -15.53
C GLY A 20 2.60 -0.66 -14.24
N VAL A 21 3.27 -1.81 -14.32
CA VAL A 21 3.62 -2.62 -13.15
C VAL A 21 4.71 -1.92 -12.34
N LEU A 22 5.71 -1.34 -13.00
CA LEU A 22 6.75 -0.57 -12.32
C LEU A 22 6.19 0.67 -11.60
N CYS A 23 5.31 1.43 -12.27
CA CYS A 23 4.65 2.59 -11.67
C CYS A 23 3.77 2.19 -10.48
N SER A 24 3.02 1.09 -10.60
CA SER A 24 2.25 0.57 -9.46
C SER A 24 3.17 0.24 -8.29
N ARG A 25 4.28 -0.48 -8.53
CA ARG A 25 5.29 -0.81 -7.52
C ARG A 25 5.83 0.42 -6.81
N LEU A 26 6.32 1.40 -7.57
CA LEU A 26 6.82 2.65 -7.02
C LEU A 26 5.76 3.37 -6.18
N MET A 27 4.51 3.36 -6.64
CA MET A 27 3.41 4.01 -5.94
C MET A 27 3.17 3.40 -4.56
N TRP A 28 3.17 2.06 -4.41
CA TRP A 28 2.89 1.45 -3.11
C TRP A 28 4.12 1.23 -2.22
N THR A 29 5.34 1.17 -2.78
CA THR A 29 6.56 0.96 -1.97
C THR A 29 7.28 2.25 -1.58
N VAL A 30 7.17 3.31 -2.38
CA VAL A 30 7.92 4.56 -2.16
C VAL A 30 6.97 5.73 -1.94
N PHE A 31 6.14 6.05 -2.94
CA PHE A 31 5.31 7.25 -2.89
C PHE A 31 4.23 7.17 -1.80
N GLY A 32 3.57 6.01 -1.66
CA GLY A 32 2.53 5.78 -0.67
C GLY A 32 3.01 6.03 0.76
N PRO A 33 4.05 5.32 1.25
CA PRO A 33 4.58 5.54 2.60
C PRO A 33 5.10 6.96 2.83
N LEU A 34 5.75 7.58 1.84
CA LEU A 34 6.25 8.96 1.97
C LEU A 34 5.13 9.98 2.07
N LEU A 35 4.12 9.90 1.20
CA LEU A 35 2.94 10.77 1.30
C LEU A 35 2.20 10.53 2.62
N PHE A 36 2.08 9.26 3.05
CA PHE A 36 1.47 8.93 4.34
C PHE A 36 2.19 9.59 5.51
N ALA A 37 3.51 9.46 5.57
CA ALA A 37 4.32 10.06 6.62
C ALA A 37 4.19 11.59 6.63
N PHE A 38 4.22 12.21 5.44
CA PHE A 38 4.04 13.65 5.31
C PHE A 38 2.66 14.11 5.80
N LEU A 39 1.58 13.44 5.39
CA LEU A 39 0.22 13.79 5.79
C LEU A 39 -0.04 13.54 7.28
N VAL A 40 0.56 12.50 7.86
CA VAL A 40 0.54 12.26 9.30
C VAL A 40 1.20 13.40 10.06
N TYR A 41 2.38 13.83 9.59
CA TYR A 41 3.07 14.96 10.19
C TYR A 41 2.25 16.24 10.08
N THR A 42 1.65 16.54 8.93
CA THR A 42 0.85 17.76 8.78
C THR A 42 -0.41 17.75 9.65
N ILE A 43 -1.09 16.60 9.81
CA ILE A 43 -2.23 16.46 10.73
C ILE A 43 -1.78 16.66 12.18
N ALA A 44 -0.65 16.04 12.58
CA ALA A 44 -0.15 16.16 13.95
C ALA A 44 0.38 17.58 14.27
N ALA A 45 0.98 18.27 13.29
CA ALA A 45 1.57 19.59 13.47
C ALA A 45 0.56 20.74 13.34
N ASN A 46 -0.57 20.53 12.65
CA ASN A 46 -1.62 21.55 12.51
C ASN A 46 -2.85 21.13 13.32
N SER A 47 -3.03 21.74 14.48
CA SER A 47 -4.21 21.57 15.35
C SER A 47 -5.42 22.31 14.74
N SER A 48 -5.98 21.76 13.66
CA SER A 48 -7.10 22.35 12.92
C SER A 48 -8.46 21.74 13.28
N GLY A 49 -8.51 20.77 14.19
CA GLY A 49 -9.72 20.01 14.51
C GLY A 49 -9.86 18.73 13.69
N TRP A 50 -11.04 18.11 13.75
CA TRP A 50 -11.33 16.85 13.07
C TRP A 50 -11.97 17.12 11.70
N PHE A 51 -11.76 16.24 10.71
CA PHE A 51 -12.37 16.30 9.36
C PHE A 51 -11.96 17.51 8.52
N THR A 52 -10.67 17.83 8.53
CA THR A 52 -10.07 18.88 7.70
C THR A 52 -9.86 18.42 6.25
N SER A 53 -9.51 19.37 5.36
CA SER A 53 -9.09 19.05 3.99
C SER A 53 -7.89 18.10 3.94
N ILE A 54 -7.03 18.11 4.97
CA ILE A 54 -5.86 17.23 5.07
C ILE A 54 -6.31 15.80 5.40
N ASP A 55 -7.32 15.62 6.26
CA ASP A 55 -7.91 14.30 6.54
C ASP A 55 -8.53 13.67 5.29
N ALA A 56 -9.22 14.49 4.47
CA ALA A 56 -9.75 14.04 3.18
C ALA A 56 -8.64 13.63 2.22
N CYS A 57 -7.53 14.39 2.17
CA CYS A 57 -6.35 14.04 1.37
C CYS A 57 -5.71 12.73 1.84
N TYR A 58 -5.58 12.53 3.15
CA TYR A 58 -5.08 11.29 3.75
C TYR A 58 -5.93 10.08 3.35
N ALA A 59 -7.26 10.18 3.48
CA ALA A 59 -8.17 9.12 3.06
C ALA A 59 -8.07 8.85 1.55
N ALA A 60 -7.95 9.89 0.72
CA ALA A 60 -7.79 9.77 -0.72
C ALA A 60 -6.50 9.02 -1.10
N VAL A 61 -5.37 9.32 -0.45
CA VAL A 61 -4.10 8.60 -0.66
C VAL A 61 -4.22 7.14 -0.25
N LEU A 62 -4.85 6.85 0.90
CA LEU A 62 -5.08 5.48 1.36
C LEU A 62 -5.87 4.67 0.33
N ILE A 63 -6.98 5.24 -0.17
CA ILE A 63 -7.83 4.61 -1.18
C ILE A 63 -7.06 4.44 -2.50
N ALA A 64 -6.28 5.44 -2.92
CA ALA A 64 -5.48 5.37 -4.13
C ALA A 64 -4.44 4.24 -4.06
N MET A 65 -3.77 4.05 -2.91
CA MET A 65 -2.83 2.94 -2.72
C MET A 65 -3.52 1.58 -2.88
N ILE A 66 -4.70 1.41 -2.27
CA ILE A 66 -5.48 0.17 -2.39
C ILE A 66 -5.94 -0.04 -3.84
N ALA A 67 -6.42 1.01 -4.51
CA ALA A 67 -6.88 0.95 -5.89
C ALA A 67 -5.74 0.61 -6.87
N CYS A 68 -4.57 1.24 -6.73
CA CYS A 68 -3.38 0.92 -7.52
C CYS A 68 -2.96 -0.54 -7.32
N ARG A 69 -2.97 -1.03 -6.07
CA ARG A 69 -2.65 -2.43 -5.78
C ARG A 69 -3.67 -3.40 -6.37
N TRP A 70 -4.95 -3.02 -6.39
CA TRP A 70 -6.01 -3.79 -7.04
C TRP A 70 -5.83 -3.83 -8.57
N HIS A 71 -5.46 -2.71 -9.17
CA HIS A 71 -5.22 -2.62 -10.60
C HIS A 71 -4.01 -3.48 -11.03
N GLU A 72 -2.92 -3.45 -10.26
CA GLU A 72 -1.76 -4.34 -10.44
C GLU A 72 -2.21 -5.81 -10.36
N GLN A 73 -3.02 -6.15 -9.35
CA GLN A 73 -3.59 -7.49 -9.16
C GLN A 73 -4.41 -7.98 -10.37
N ARG A 74 -5.18 -7.09 -10.99
CA ARG A 74 -6.05 -7.41 -12.12
C ARG A 74 -5.32 -7.48 -13.46
N SER A 75 -4.14 -6.85 -13.54
CA SER A 75 -3.29 -6.85 -14.75
C SER A 75 -2.59 -8.20 -14.99
N GLY A 76 -2.71 -9.17 -14.08
CA GLY A 76 -2.15 -10.53 -14.23
C GLY A 76 -0.63 -10.62 -14.05
N SER A 77 0.07 -9.48 -13.99
CA SER A 77 1.51 -9.39 -13.71
C SER A 77 1.84 -9.15 -12.23
N ALA A 78 0.83 -9.24 -11.35
CA ALA A 78 1.03 -9.01 -9.94
C ALA A 78 1.94 -10.07 -9.35
N THR A 79 3.07 -9.59 -8.85
CA THR A 79 4.10 -10.42 -8.24
C THR A 79 4.37 -9.90 -6.84
N THR A 80 4.63 -10.82 -5.92
CA THR A 80 5.14 -10.49 -4.59
C THR A 80 6.53 -9.86 -4.72
N ILE A 81 7.05 -9.32 -3.61
CA ILE A 81 8.44 -8.83 -3.55
C ILE A 81 9.43 -9.95 -3.90
N SER A 82 9.09 -11.20 -3.58
CA SER A 82 9.86 -12.41 -3.93
C SER A 82 9.66 -12.90 -5.37
N GLY A 83 8.91 -12.18 -6.21
CA GLY A 83 8.68 -12.54 -7.62
C GLY A 83 7.63 -13.65 -7.84
N GLN A 84 6.98 -14.14 -6.78
CA GLN A 84 5.93 -15.15 -6.90
C GLN A 84 4.61 -14.51 -7.37
N PRO A 85 3.78 -15.22 -8.14
CA PRO A 85 2.47 -14.71 -8.56
C PRO A 85 1.62 -14.37 -7.33
N ALA A 86 1.22 -13.11 -7.22
CA ALA A 86 0.39 -12.65 -6.13
C ALA A 86 -1.04 -13.18 -6.34
N THR A 87 -1.57 -13.90 -5.37
CA THR A 87 -2.97 -14.35 -5.33
C THR A 87 -3.89 -13.25 -4.78
N GLN A 88 -5.19 -13.34 -5.10
CA GLN A 88 -6.23 -12.44 -4.57
C GLN A 88 -6.29 -12.41 -3.03
N ALA A 89 -5.91 -13.52 -2.37
CA ALA A 89 -5.81 -13.58 -0.91
C ALA A 89 -4.74 -12.64 -0.35
N HIS A 90 -3.60 -12.49 -1.04
CA HIS A 90 -2.54 -11.54 -0.65
C HIS A 90 -3.01 -10.09 -0.78
N PHE A 91 -3.74 -9.76 -1.85
CA PHE A 91 -4.34 -8.45 -2.00
C PHE A 91 -5.31 -8.15 -0.84
N ARG A 92 -6.25 -9.06 -0.55
CA ARG A 92 -7.24 -8.86 0.52
C ARG A 92 -6.57 -8.64 1.87
N ARG A 93 -5.54 -9.44 2.18
CA ARG A 93 -4.76 -9.28 3.41
C ARG A 93 -4.03 -7.94 3.46
N TYR A 94 -3.39 -7.53 2.36
CA TYR A 94 -2.73 -6.23 2.26
C TYR A 94 -3.71 -5.07 2.44
N ALA A 95 -4.84 -5.09 1.73
CA ALA A 95 -5.84 -4.03 1.79
C ALA A 95 -6.44 -3.89 3.20
N VAL A 96 -6.77 -5.01 3.86
CA VAL A 96 -7.30 -5.00 5.23
C VAL A 96 -6.27 -4.48 6.22
N ILE A 97 -5.02 -4.98 6.17
CA ILE A 97 -3.96 -4.52 7.07
C ILE A 97 -3.68 -3.02 6.87
N LEU A 98 -3.57 -2.58 5.61
CA LEU A 98 -3.29 -1.18 5.28
C LEU A 98 -4.44 -0.27 5.74
N ALA A 99 -5.70 -0.68 5.54
CA ALA A 99 -6.85 0.09 6.01
C ALA A 99 -6.88 0.20 7.53
N LEU A 100 -6.66 -0.90 8.26
CA LEU A 100 -6.65 -0.91 9.73
C LEU A 100 -5.50 -0.06 10.29
N LEU A 101 -4.29 -0.22 9.77
CA LEU A 101 -3.13 0.57 10.17
C LEU A 101 -3.33 2.05 9.84
N GLY A 102 -3.80 2.36 8.63
CA GLY A 102 -4.07 3.75 8.21
C GLY A 102 -5.13 4.40 9.10
N MET A 103 -6.23 3.72 9.40
CA MET A 103 -7.26 4.25 10.30
C MET A 103 -6.71 4.48 11.72
N THR A 104 -5.90 3.55 12.23
CA THR A 104 -5.27 3.67 13.56
C THR A 104 -4.32 4.86 13.62
N VAL A 105 -3.45 5.01 12.62
CA VAL A 105 -2.50 6.13 12.53
C VAL A 105 -3.25 7.45 12.41
N TRP A 106 -4.30 7.53 11.57
CA TRP A 106 -5.13 8.72 11.45
C TRP A 106 -5.76 9.16 12.76
N LEU A 107 -6.34 8.20 13.51
CA LEU A 107 -6.91 8.46 14.84
C LEU A 107 -5.86 9.00 15.81
N ILE A 108 -4.70 8.32 15.89
CA ILE A 108 -3.61 8.74 16.77
C ILE A 108 -3.13 10.15 16.42
N SER A 109 -2.93 10.45 15.14
CA SER A 109 -2.48 11.77 14.69
C SER A 109 -3.48 12.87 15.02
N ASN A 110 -4.77 12.63 14.81
CA ASN A 110 -5.82 13.58 15.18
C ASN A 110 -5.90 13.80 16.69
N ILE A 111 -5.74 12.74 17.49
CA ILE A 111 -5.69 12.85 18.95
C ILE A 111 -4.46 13.66 19.38
N LEU A 112 -3.28 13.37 18.84
CA LEU A 112 -2.06 14.13 19.14
C LEU A 112 -2.22 15.61 18.76
N GLY A 113 -2.61 15.89 17.53
CA GLY A 113 -2.73 17.25 17.01
C GLY A 113 -3.79 18.08 17.73
N ASN A 114 -4.95 17.49 18.04
CA ASN A 114 -6.08 18.25 18.59
C ASN A 114 -6.16 18.25 20.13
N HIS A 115 -5.59 17.26 20.83
CA HIS A 115 -5.71 17.16 22.30
C HIS A 115 -4.39 17.32 23.06
N LEU A 116 -3.24 17.04 22.45
CA LEU A 116 -1.94 17.07 23.13
C LEU A 116 -1.07 18.26 22.74
N LEU A 117 -1.21 18.73 21.50
CA LEU A 117 -0.42 19.83 20.94
C LEU A 117 -1.24 21.09 20.61
N GLY A 118 -2.57 21.01 20.74
CA GLY A 118 -3.53 22.11 20.52
C GLY A 118 -3.86 22.89 21.77
#